data_AF-A0A1I0BAK1-F1
#
_entry.id   AF-A0A1I0BAK1-F1
#
_cell.length_a   1.000
_cell.length_b   1.000
_cell.length_c   1.000
_cell.angle_alpha   90.00
_cell.angle_beta   90.00
_cell.angle_gamma   90.00
#
_symmetry.space_group_name_H-M   'P 1'
#
loop_
_entity.id
_entity.type
_entity.pdbx_description
1 polymer ?
#
loop_
_entity_poly.entity_id
_entity_poly.type
_entity_poly.pdbx_seq_one_letter_code
_entity_poly.pdbx_strand_id
1 'polypeptide(L)'
;MNRKVLALAITALLAANAANAAEIYNKDGNKIHLTGKVEADYKFRDKAAAEYNYADNKVSDGKGEKIHNEDNTFARLGFMGETQINSQLTGYATFEHEFSQGDAAINNSDDTRYAFVGLKYANLGSLDFGRNYGVVGIIRDFTDNAPVFGGEGFNGERSTDVFMLGRASSLATYTNEDLFGYVPGLTTYLQYQAKNSKNENVWDQHGDGFAFATTYTHEATGLSAGFTYANSDRVDDTQVNLADQGKHAEIWGIATKYDANNIYAAISWAQTNNMIPVRDRAGDIHEFADKTRGLEAIFNYTFDFGNNSSFTPSIVYNQTRGRDLVGSPDVNNDLTNAYLTKYVGLGAKYQFNKNIETAVGYKINLVDEKAAYTQGDANIAVDDQVEMRLTYSF
;
A
#
# COMPACT_ATOMS: atom_id res chain seq x y z
N MET A 1 15.75 -19.94 33.98
CA MET A 1 14.61 -20.41 33.17
C MET A 1 14.87 -20.03 31.73
N ASN A 2 15.10 -21.02 30.86
CA ASN A 2 15.22 -20.81 29.41
C ASN A 2 13.92 -20.19 28.89
N ARG A 3 13.95 -18.90 28.54
CA ARG A 3 12.85 -18.26 27.80
C ARG A 3 12.87 -18.84 26.39
N LYS A 4 12.21 -19.98 26.17
CA LYS A 4 11.74 -20.33 24.83
C LYS A 4 10.63 -19.34 24.50
N VAL A 5 11.01 -18.20 23.93
CA VAL A 5 10.07 -17.30 23.26
C VAL A 5 9.54 -18.11 22.07
N LEU A 6 8.40 -18.77 22.23
CA LEU A 6 7.71 -19.36 21.08
C LEU A 6 7.29 -18.19 20.21
N ALA A 7 7.90 -18.09 19.03
CA ALA A 7 7.60 -17.10 18.01
C ALA A 7 6.11 -17.13 17.67
N LEU A 8 5.50 -15.95 17.54
CA LEU A 8 4.18 -15.86 16.95
C LEU A 8 4.23 -16.33 15.49
N ALA A 9 3.16 -16.99 15.04
CA ALA A 9 2.79 -17.14 13.64
C ALA A 9 2.34 -15.78 13.07
N ILE A 10 3.26 -14.82 13.06
CA ILE A 10 3.08 -13.55 12.36
C ILE A 10 3.48 -13.80 10.91
N THR A 11 2.56 -13.61 9.98
CA THR A 11 2.94 -13.51 8.57
C THR A 11 3.88 -12.30 8.42
N ALA A 12 4.86 -12.38 7.51
CA ALA A 12 5.80 -11.28 7.29
C ALA A 12 5.10 -9.92 7.08
N LEU A 13 3.89 -9.94 6.52
CA LEU A 13 3.01 -8.78 6.28
C LEU A 13 2.55 -8.06 7.58
N LEU A 14 2.50 -8.75 8.72
CA LEU A 14 2.08 -8.18 10.01
C LEU A 14 3.24 -7.93 10.97
N ALA A 15 4.47 -8.31 10.61
CA ALA A 15 5.64 -8.22 11.47
C ALA A 15 5.95 -6.79 11.94
N ALA A 16 5.70 -5.79 11.10
CA ALA A 16 5.89 -4.39 11.45
C ALA A 16 4.93 -3.91 12.56
N ASN A 17 3.67 -4.34 12.52
CA ASN A 17 2.66 -4.00 13.53
C ASN A 17 2.87 -4.73 14.86
N ALA A 18 3.56 -5.87 14.83
CA ALA A 18 3.85 -6.66 16.02
C ALA A 18 4.97 -6.09 16.90
N ALA A 19 5.85 -5.24 16.35
CA ALA A 19 7.04 -4.75 17.06
C ALA A 19 6.71 -3.95 18.33
N ASN A 20 5.58 -3.22 18.30
CA ASN A 20 5.12 -2.45 19.45
C ASN A 20 4.10 -3.18 20.33
N ALA A 21 3.49 -4.25 19.81
CA ALA A 21 2.32 -4.87 20.40
C ALA A 21 2.54 -5.32 21.86
N ALA A 22 1.59 -4.96 22.72
CA ALA A 22 1.56 -5.36 24.11
C ALA A 22 0.96 -6.76 24.27
N GLU A 23 1.74 -7.72 24.79
CA GLU A 23 1.20 -9.00 25.25
C GLU A 23 0.32 -8.76 26.48
N ILE A 24 -1.01 -8.90 26.32
CA ILE A 24 -1.99 -8.67 27.41
C ILE A 24 -2.53 -9.98 27.98
N TYR A 25 -2.35 -11.09 27.27
CA TYR A 25 -2.77 -12.41 27.70
C TYR A 25 -1.81 -13.47 27.19
N ASN A 26 -1.39 -14.37 28.08
CA ASN A 26 -0.55 -15.53 27.74
C ASN A 26 -0.78 -16.62 28.78
N LYS A 27 -1.69 -17.54 28.48
CA LYS A 27 -2.05 -18.63 29.38
C LYS A 27 -2.58 -19.84 28.61
N ASP A 28 -2.22 -21.04 29.04
CA ASP A 28 -2.74 -22.31 28.53
C ASP A 28 -2.64 -22.43 26.99
N GLY A 29 -1.50 -22.02 26.42
CA GLY A 29 -1.26 -22.08 24.97
C GLY A 29 -1.98 -21.01 24.15
N ASN A 30 -2.68 -20.07 24.80
CA ASN A 30 -3.38 -18.96 24.16
C ASN A 30 -2.64 -17.65 24.43
N LYS A 31 -2.44 -16.84 23.39
CA LYS A 31 -1.80 -15.53 23.47
C LYS A 31 -2.66 -14.46 22.81
N ILE A 32 -2.68 -13.27 23.38
CA ILE A 32 -3.29 -12.08 22.77
C ILE A 32 -2.32 -10.93 22.91
N HIS A 33 -1.97 -10.36 21.76
CA HIS A 33 -1.22 -9.12 21.65
C HIS A 33 -2.18 -8.03 21.23
N LEU A 34 -2.31 -6.99 22.04
CA LEU A 34 -3.06 -5.80 21.68
C LEU A 34 -2.14 -4.89 20.87
N THR A 35 -2.63 -4.37 19.76
CA THR A 35 -1.92 -3.38 18.93
C THR A 35 -2.67 -2.08 18.92
N GLY A 36 -1.96 -0.97 18.92
CA GLY A 36 -2.61 0.31 18.64
C GLY A 36 -1.65 1.43 18.36
N LYS A 37 -2.18 2.49 17.75
CA LYS A 37 -1.47 3.76 17.59
C LYS A 37 -2.41 4.95 17.54
N VAL A 38 -1.88 6.12 17.88
CA VAL A 38 -2.48 7.42 17.59
C VAL A 38 -1.46 8.22 16.81
N GLU A 39 -1.88 8.77 15.68
CA GLU A 39 -1.03 9.50 14.76
C GLU A 39 -1.67 10.85 14.48
N ALA A 40 -1.01 11.92 14.92
CA ALA A 40 -1.32 13.27 14.48
C ALA A 40 -0.60 13.49 13.15
N ASP A 41 -1.36 13.73 12.08
CA ASP A 41 -0.86 13.83 10.71
C ASP A 41 -1.39 15.10 10.05
N TYR A 42 -0.49 16.01 9.73
CA TYR A 42 -0.83 17.27 9.07
C TYR A 42 -0.12 17.37 7.73
N LYS A 43 -0.91 17.57 6.68
CA LYS A 43 -0.42 17.78 5.32
C LYS A 43 -0.64 19.22 4.90
N PHE A 44 0.44 19.87 4.53
CA PHE A 44 0.48 21.22 3.99
C PHE A 44 0.66 21.13 2.48
N ARG A 45 -0.25 21.76 1.75
CA ARG A 45 -0.26 21.74 0.29
C ARG A 45 -0.02 23.14 -0.24
N ASP A 46 0.65 23.23 -1.38
CA ASP A 46 0.78 24.52 -2.07
C ASP A 46 -0.49 24.80 -2.91
N LYS A 47 -0.33 25.34 -4.11
CA LYS A 47 -1.44 25.70 -4.99
C LYS A 47 -1.78 24.54 -5.90
N ALA A 48 -3.07 24.43 -6.21
CA ALA A 48 -3.50 23.60 -7.30
C ALA A 48 -2.92 24.11 -8.62
N ALA A 49 -2.98 23.27 -9.66
CA ALA A 49 -2.82 23.76 -11.02
C ALA A 49 -3.83 24.88 -11.33
N ALA A 50 -3.48 25.71 -12.31
CA ALA A 50 -4.40 26.71 -12.83
C ALA A 50 -5.62 26.07 -13.49
N GLU A 51 -6.69 26.86 -13.63
CA GLU A 51 -7.94 26.41 -14.24
C GLU A 51 -7.71 25.91 -15.68
N TYR A 52 -8.32 24.77 -16.01
CA TYR A 52 -8.27 24.20 -17.33
C TYR A 52 -9.28 24.90 -18.26
N ASN A 53 -8.79 25.42 -19.40
CA ASN A 53 -9.64 26.05 -20.40
C ASN A 53 -10.00 25.03 -21.49
N TYR A 54 -11.24 24.55 -21.45
CA TYR A 54 -11.79 23.60 -22.42
C TYR A 54 -11.88 24.17 -23.84
N ALA A 55 -12.07 25.48 -24.02
CA ALA A 55 -12.16 26.09 -25.36
C ALA A 55 -10.82 26.09 -26.09
N ASP A 56 -9.72 26.20 -25.35
CA ASP A 56 -8.35 26.26 -25.90
C ASP A 56 -7.57 24.95 -25.71
N ASN A 57 -8.17 23.92 -25.11
CA ASN A 57 -7.54 22.64 -24.76
C ASN A 57 -6.18 22.83 -24.05
N LYS A 58 -6.15 23.72 -23.05
CA LYS A 58 -4.92 24.05 -22.31
C LYS A 58 -5.21 24.53 -20.90
N VAL A 59 -4.24 24.32 -20.02
CA VAL A 59 -4.22 24.93 -18.69
C VAL A 59 -3.96 26.43 -18.84
N SER A 60 -4.74 27.25 -18.13
CA SER A 60 -4.63 28.70 -18.19
C SER A 60 -3.28 29.18 -17.65
N ASP A 61 -2.78 30.31 -18.17
CA ASP A 61 -1.51 30.92 -17.71
C ASP A 61 -1.61 31.56 -16.30
N GLY A 62 -2.79 31.51 -15.68
CA GLY A 62 -3.03 32.01 -14.33
C GLY A 62 -2.34 31.20 -13.24
N LYS A 63 -2.50 31.61 -11.98
CA LYS A 63 -2.08 30.81 -10.83
C LYS A 63 -3.30 30.06 -10.30
N GLY A 64 -3.15 28.78 -9.97
CA GLY A 64 -4.20 28.03 -9.29
C GLY A 64 -4.47 28.56 -7.88
N GLU A 65 -5.61 28.14 -7.34
CA GLU A 65 -6.05 28.53 -6.01
C GLU A 65 -5.20 27.85 -4.93
N LYS A 66 -5.14 28.48 -3.75
CA LYS A 66 -4.51 27.85 -2.59
C LYS A 66 -5.37 26.66 -2.17
N ILE A 67 -4.72 25.53 -1.96
CA ILE A 67 -5.38 24.34 -1.41
C ILE A 67 -5.40 24.48 0.11
N HIS A 68 -6.45 23.96 0.75
CA HIS A 68 -6.52 23.86 2.20
C HIS A 68 -5.48 22.85 2.70
N ASN A 69 -4.87 23.13 3.85
CA ASN A 69 -4.10 22.10 4.56
C ASN A 69 -5.06 21.02 5.08
N GLU A 70 -4.59 19.80 5.18
CA GLU A 70 -5.38 18.63 5.60
C GLU A 70 -4.93 18.18 7.00
N ASP A 71 -5.88 17.95 7.89
CA ASP A 71 -5.71 17.20 9.12
C ASP A 71 -6.15 15.74 8.87
N ASN A 72 -5.17 14.85 8.74
CA ASN A 72 -5.37 13.42 8.51
C ASN A 72 -5.17 12.60 9.80
N THR A 73 -5.30 13.23 10.98
CA THR A 73 -5.12 12.55 12.26
C THR A 73 -6.00 11.30 12.38
N PHE A 74 -5.47 10.22 12.95
CA PHE A 74 -6.24 8.99 13.15
C PHE A 74 -5.73 8.17 14.34
N ALA A 75 -6.53 7.21 14.77
CA ALA A 75 -6.14 6.17 15.71
C ALA A 75 -6.36 4.79 15.10
N ARG A 76 -5.55 3.80 15.50
CA ARG A 76 -5.78 2.38 15.18
C ARG A 76 -5.82 1.57 16.46
N LEU A 77 -6.70 0.58 16.48
CA LEU A 77 -6.76 -0.43 17.52
C LEU A 77 -6.96 -1.81 16.90
N GLY A 78 -6.23 -2.79 17.39
CA GLY A 78 -6.30 -4.15 16.89
C GLY A 78 -5.81 -5.18 17.89
N PHE A 79 -5.84 -6.44 17.47
CA PHE A 79 -5.21 -7.52 18.19
C PHE A 79 -4.65 -8.57 17.22
N MET A 80 -3.63 -9.28 17.68
CA MET A 80 -3.19 -10.55 17.13
C MET A 80 -3.37 -11.63 18.19
N GLY A 81 -4.17 -12.64 17.87
CA GLY A 81 -4.47 -13.75 18.76
C GLY A 81 -3.90 -15.05 18.23
N GLU A 82 -3.41 -15.90 19.13
CA GLU A 82 -2.91 -17.24 18.81
C GLU A 82 -3.41 -18.28 19.81
N THR A 83 -3.68 -19.47 19.30
CA THR A 83 -4.02 -20.63 20.12
C THR A 83 -3.24 -21.85 19.64
N GLN A 84 -2.46 -22.43 20.53
CA GLN A 84 -1.77 -23.68 20.27
C GLN A 84 -2.80 -24.83 20.34
N ILE A 85 -3.11 -25.42 19.19
CA ILE A 85 -4.07 -26.53 19.10
C ILE A 85 -3.36 -27.84 19.46
N ASN A 86 -2.16 -28.06 18.92
CA ASN A 86 -1.27 -29.16 19.30
C ASN A 86 0.21 -28.81 19.04
N SER A 87 1.10 -29.80 19.00
CA SER A 87 2.54 -29.57 18.80
C SER A 87 2.92 -29.06 17.40
N GLN A 88 2.02 -29.20 16.42
CA GLN A 88 2.28 -28.84 15.02
C GLN A 88 1.27 -27.84 14.46
N LEU A 89 0.08 -27.74 15.04
CA LEU A 89 -1.00 -26.91 14.55
C LEU A 89 -1.28 -25.74 15.51
N THR A 90 -1.26 -24.54 14.96
CA THR A 90 -1.58 -23.28 15.66
C THR A 90 -2.72 -22.59 14.91
N GLY A 91 -3.74 -22.15 15.63
CA GLY A 91 -4.74 -21.22 15.12
C GLY A 91 -4.35 -19.79 15.43
N TYR A 92 -4.65 -18.86 14.53
CA TYR A 92 -4.39 -17.43 14.74
C TYR A 92 -5.50 -16.57 14.15
N ALA A 93 -5.63 -15.35 14.66
CA ALA A 93 -6.55 -14.35 14.14
C ALA A 93 -5.91 -12.96 14.25
N THR A 94 -6.27 -12.07 13.32
CA THR A 94 -5.88 -10.66 13.37
C THR A 94 -7.07 -9.78 13.08
N PHE A 95 -7.19 -8.71 13.86
CA PHE A 95 -8.14 -7.64 13.67
C PHE A 95 -7.44 -6.30 13.82
N GLU A 96 -7.74 -5.34 12.96
CA GLU A 96 -7.30 -3.94 13.08
C GLU A 96 -8.39 -3.03 12.54
N HIS A 97 -8.72 -2.01 13.31
CA HIS A 97 -9.67 -0.97 12.92
C HIS A 97 -9.01 0.40 13.03
N GLU A 98 -9.29 1.27 12.06
CA GLU A 98 -8.86 2.66 12.01
C GLU A 98 -10.03 3.57 12.30
N PHE A 99 -9.80 4.52 13.21
CA PHE A 99 -10.70 5.60 13.58
C PHE A 99 -10.13 6.90 13.03
N SER A 100 -10.79 7.47 12.04
CA SER A 100 -10.30 8.68 11.36
C SER A 100 -10.77 9.94 12.09
N GLN A 101 -9.95 11.00 12.07
CA GLN A 101 -10.24 12.32 12.62
C GLN A 101 -9.87 13.41 11.59
N GLY A 102 -10.37 14.63 11.79
CA GLY A 102 -10.04 15.77 10.92
C GLY A 102 -10.74 15.69 9.57
N ASP A 103 -10.04 16.07 8.50
CA ASP A 103 -10.51 15.97 7.12
C ASP A 103 -10.66 14.51 6.68
N ALA A 104 -9.91 13.60 7.29
CA ALA A 104 -10.04 12.18 7.04
C ALA A 104 -11.35 11.58 7.57
N ALA A 105 -12.06 12.22 8.53
CA ALA A 105 -13.28 11.71 9.20
C ALA A 105 -14.59 11.97 8.43
N ILE A 106 -14.53 12.68 7.29
CA ILE A 106 -15.72 13.05 6.54
C ILE A 106 -16.43 11.78 6.04
N ASN A 107 -17.74 11.68 6.29
CA ASN A 107 -18.63 10.56 5.92
C ASN A 107 -18.43 9.22 6.67
N ASN A 108 -18.03 9.21 7.96
CA ASN A 108 -17.84 7.97 8.75
C ASN A 108 -16.83 7.01 8.10
N SER A 109 -15.69 7.57 7.71
CA SER A 109 -14.56 6.95 7.01
C SER A 109 -13.76 5.91 7.82
N ASP A 110 -14.26 5.43 8.95
CA ASP A 110 -13.58 4.41 9.76
C ASP A 110 -13.45 3.11 8.95
N ASP A 111 -12.27 2.49 8.95
CA ASP A 111 -11.94 1.31 8.12
C ASP A 111 -11.55 0.12 9.00
N THR A 112 -12.23 -1.01 8.81
CA THR A 112 -11.69 -2.28 9.31
C THR A 112 -10.58 -2.70 8.38
N ARG A 113 -9.32 -2.49 8.75
CA ARG A 113 -8.16 -2.74 7.89
C ARG A 113 -7.84 -4.22 7.76
N TYR A 114 -7.89 -4.97 8.87
CA TYR A 114 -7.65 -6.40 8.90
C TYR A 114 -8.76 -7.10 9.69
N ALA A 115 -9.22 -8.24 9.19
CA ALA A 115 -10.15 -9.12 9.88
C ALA A 115 -10.07 -10.52 9.25
N PHE A 116 -9.16 -11.34 9.77
CA PHE A 116 -8.94 -12.69 9.24
C PHE A 116 -8.55 -13.69 10.32
N VAL A 117 -8.78 -14.97 10.01
CA VAL A 117 -8.45 -16.12 10.84
C VAL A 117 -7.72 -17.16 10.00
N GLY A 118 -6.79 -17.89 10.60
CA GLY A 118 -6.04 -18.90 9.90
C GLY A 118 -5.49 -20.02 10.79
N LEU A 119 -4.90 -20.99 10.11
CA LEU A 119 -4.21 -22.13 10.70
C LEU A 119 -2.79 -22.18 10.15
N LYS A 120 -1.81 -22.43 11.00
CA LYS A 120 -0.41 -22.73 10.63
C LYS A 120 -0.08 -24.15 11.05
N TYR A 121 0.37 -24.97 10.11
CA TYR A 121 0.78 -26.36 10.37
C TYR A 121 2.29 -26.51 10.17
N ALA A 122 3.05 -26.45 11.26
CA ALA A 122 4.50 -26.62 11.28
C ALA A 122 5.18 -25.94 10.07
N ASN A 123 5.93 -26.70 9.27
CA ASN A 123 6.60 -26.23 8.06
C ASN A 123 5.79 -26.46 6.77
N LEU A 124 4.56 -27.01 6.87
CA LEU A 124 3.68 -27.12 5.69
C LEU A 124 3.13 -25.75 5.28
N GLY A 125 3.16 -24.76 6.17
CA GLY A 125 2.74 -23.39 5.89
C GLY A 125 1.49 -22.99 6.66
N SER A 126 0.89 -21.89 6.25
CA SER A 126 -0.33 -21.34 6.82
C SER A 126 -1.40 -21.09 5.76
N LEU A 127 -2.65 -21.15 6.18
CA LEU A 127 -3.81 -20.80 5.37
C LEU A 127 -4.72 -19.89 6.19
N ASP A 128 -5.03 -18.71 5.66
CA ASP A 128 -5.93 -17.73 6.27
C ASP A 128 -7.06 -17.30 5.32
N PHE A 129 -8.16 -16.85 5.92
CA PHE A 129 -9.34 -16.35 5.24
C PHE A 129 -9.86 -15.06 5.87
N GLY A 130 -10.23 -14.09 5.03
CA GLY A 130 -10.92 -12.88 5.49
C GLY A 130 -10.50 -11.62 4.73
N ARG A 131 -10.54 -10.48 5.44
CA ARG A 131 -9.97 -9.23 4.96
C ARG A 131 -8.51 -9.17 5.37
N ASN A 132 -7.63 -9.26 4.37
CA ASN A 132 -6.19 -9.33 4.55
C ASN A 132 -5.49 -8.48 3.47
N TYR A 133 -4.17 -8.46 3.47
CA TYR A 133 -3.38 -7.83 2.44
C TYR A 133 -3.29 -8.73 1.19
N GLY A 134 -3.45 -8.13 0.02
CA GLY A 134 -3.22 -8.78 -1.26
C GLY A 134 -1.74 -9.10 -1.44
N VAL A 135 -1.41 -10.32 -1.87
CA VAL A 135 -0.01 -10.79 -1.94
C VAL A 135 0.84 -10.01 -2.96
N VAL A 136 0.21 -9.26 -3.86
CA VAL A 136 0.88 -8.33 -4.77
C VAL A 136 1.66 -7.26 -4.03
N GLY A 137 1.12 -6.77 -2.92
CA GLY A 137 1.76 -5.71 -2.13
C GLY A 137 3.07 -6.14 -1.47
N ILE A 138 3.34 -7.45 -1.32
CA ILE A 138 4.55 -7.96 -0.65
C ILE A 138 5.84 -7.40 -1.24
N ILE A 139 5.90 -7.22 -2.56
CA ILE A 139 7.08 -6.66 -3.22
C ILE A 139 7.05 -5.13 -3.28
N ARG A 140 5.87 -4.49 -3.21
CA ARG A 140 5.73 -3.04 -3.06
C ARG A 140 6.24 -2.59 -1.70
N ASP A 141 6.01 -3.39 -0.66
CA ASP A 141 6.43 -3.10 0.70
C ASP A 141 7.97 -3.02 0.85
N PHE A 142 8.74 -3.45 -0.16
CA PHE A 142 10.19 -3.18 -0.21
C PHE A 142 10.49 -1.69 -0.41
N THR A 143 9.60 -0.94 -1.06
CA THR A 143 9.76 0.48 -1.37
C THR A 143 8.80 1.39 -0.59
N ASP A 144 7.75 0.82 0.00
CA ASP A 144 6.82 1.50 0.91
C ASP A 144 7.32 1.52 2.38
N ASN A 145 8.54 2.02 2.58
CA ASN A 145 9.19 2.10 3.92
C ASN A 145 9.83 3.48 4.17
N ALA A 146 9.26 4.51 3.56
CA ALA A 146 9.68 5.88 3.77
C ALA A 146 8.98 6.46 5.02
N PRO A 147 9.59 7.43 5.71
CA PRO A 147 8.98 8.09 6.86
C PRO A 147 7.59 8.68 6.62
N VAL A 148 7.33 9.17 5.39
CA VAL A 148 6.14 9.95 5.07
C VAL A 148 5.54 9.56 3.72
N PHE A 149 6.24 9.82 2.62
CA PHE A 149 5.76 9.57 1.25
C PHE A 149 6.42 8.33 0.63
N GLY A 150 5.63 7.41 0.05
CA GLY A 150 6.11 6.19 -0.61
C GLY A 150 4.95 5.31 -1.09
N GLY A 151 5.24 4.20 -1.76
CA GLY A 151 4.24 3.19 -2.11
C GLY A 151 3.19 3.62 -3.16
N GLU A 152 3.51 4.59 -4.02
CA GLU A 152 2.58 5.14 -5.03
C GLU A 152 2.98 4.76 -6.48
N GLY A 153 3.98 3.91 -6.69
CA GLY A 153 4.40 3.45 -8.02
C GLY A 153 3.66 2.20 -8.50
N PHE A 154 3.13 1.38 -7.59
CA PHE A 154 2.39 0.16 -7.93
C PHE A 154 0.88 0.38 -8.07
N ASN A 155 0.41 1.50 -7.54
CA ASN A 155 -0.97 1.90 -7.50
C ASN A 155 -1.04 3.35 -7.95
N GLY A 156 -2.14 3.76 -8.56
CA GLY A 156 -2.44 5.17 -8.73
C GLY A 156 -2.77 5.80 -7.39
N GLU A 157 -3.90 6.50 -7.34
CA GLU A 157 -4.35 7.19 -6.13
C GLU A 157 -4.67 6.27 -4.94
N ARG A 158 -5.02 5.00 -5.20
CA ARG A 158 -5.52 4.05 -4.20
C ARG A 158 -5.07 2.61 -4.50
N SER A 159 -4.79 1.85 -3.45
CA SER A 159 -4.53 0.39 -3.52
C SER A 159 -5.51 -0.46 -2.72
N THR A 160 -6.13 0.11 -1.67
CA THR A 160 -7.12 -0.58 -0.83
C THR A 160 -8.38 -0.91 -1.64
N ASP A 161 -8.84 -2.15 -1.57
CA ASP A 161 -10.00 -2.71 -2.27
C ASP A 161 -9.93 -2.65 -3.81
N VAL A 162 -8.75 -2.33 -4.37
CA VAL A 162 -8.48 -2.42 -5.80
C VAL A 162 -7.88 -3.80 -6.10
N PHE A 163 -8.76 -4.75 -6.44
CA PHE A 163 -8.39 -6.17 -6.64
C PHE A 163 -7.54 -6.69 -5.47
N MET A 164 -6.30 -7.13 -5.72
CA MET A 164 -5.33 -7.60 -4.71
C MET A 164 -4.11 -6.66 -4.58
N LEU A 165 -4.21 -5.38 -4.96
CA LEU A 165 -3.09 -4.41 -4.89
C LEU A 165 -2.70 -3.98 -3.46
N GLY A 166 -3.65 -4.05 -2.53
CA GLY A 166 -3.48 -3.64 -1.15
C GLY A 166 -4.37 -4.48 -0.24
N ARG A 167 -4.93 -3.89 0.81
CA ARG A 167 -5.92 -4.57 1.65
C ARG A 167 -7.16 -4.88 0.83
N ALA A 168 -7.69 -6.09 0.93
CA ALA A 168 -8.89 -6.51 0.22
C ALA A 168 -9.67 -7.54 1.03
N SER A 169 -10.96 -7.64 0.72
CA SER A 169 -11.88 -8.59 1.37
C SER A 169 -11.96 -9.91 0.60
N SER A 170 -12.50 -10.95 1.27
CA SER A 170 -12.77 -12.26 0.67
C SER A 170 -11.53 -12.97 0.12
N LEU A 171 -10.40 -12.81 0.81
CA LEU A 171 -9.13 -13.45 0.46
C LEU A 171 -9.01 -14.82 1.13
N ALA A 172 -8.44 -15.76 0.40
CA ALA A 172 -7.90 -17.01 0.91
C ALA A 172 -6.40 -17.05 0.59
N THR A 173 -5.54 -17.02 1.60
CA THR A 173 -4.08 -16.90 1.40
C THR A 173 -3.37 -18.09 1.99
N TYR A 174 -2.63 -18.81 1.16
CA TYR A 174 -1.67 -19.82 1.57
C TYR A 174 -0.26 -19.25 1.55
N THR A 175 0.47 -19.41 2.67
CA THR A 175 1.85 -18.97 2.81
C THR A 175 2.74 -20.15 3.17
N ASN A 176 3.90 -20.26 2.55
CA ASN A 176 4.92 -21.23 2.90
C ASN A 176 6.29 -20.56 3.04
N GLU A 177 6.89 -20.72 4.21
CA GLU A 177 8.22 -20.20 4.54
C GLU A 177 9.27 -21.28 4.27
N ASP A 178 10.47 -20.83 3.87
CA ASP A 178 11.64 -21.67 3.55
C ASP A 178 11.40 -22.79 2.53
N LEU A 179 10.38 -22.64 1.68
CA LEU A 179 9.89 -23.67 0.75
C LEU A 179 9.85 -25.07 1.42
N PHE A 180 9.02 -25.24 2.44
CA PHE A 180 8.88 -26.46 3.25
C PHE A 180 10.16 -26.85 4.02
N GLY A 181 11.09 -25.91 4.19
CA GLY A 181 12.41 -26.11 4.78
C GLY A 181 13.50 -26.54 3.78
N TYR A 182 13.21 -26.58 2.47
CA TYR A 182 14.20 -26.94 1.46
C TYR A 182 15.10 -25.77 1.04
N VAL A 183 14.57 -24.54 1.06
CA VAL A 183 15.29 -23.35 0.59
C VAL A 183 15.14 -22.25 1.64
N PRO A 184 16.08 -22.17 2.61
CA PRO A 184 16.08 -21.12 3.62
C PRO A 184 16.02 -19.72 3.00
N GLY A 185 15.13 -18.89 3.52
CA GLY A 185 14.91 -17.52 3.08
C GLY A 185 13.96 -17.36 1.89
N LEU A 186 13.48 -18.46 1.29
CA LEU A 186 12.49 -18.41 0.20
C LEU A 186 11.07 -18.57 0.74
N THR A 187 10.27 -17.51 0.65
CA THR A 187 8.85 -17.53 1.03
C THR A 187 7.97 -17.49 -0.22
N THR A 188 6.90 -18.28 -0.22
CA THR A 188 5.93 -18.37 -1.33
C THR A 188 4.53 -18.11 -0.82
N TYR A 189 3.76 -17.36 -1.61
CA TYR A 189 2.38 -16.99 -1.33
C TYR A 189 1.48 -17.35 -2.51
N LEU A 190 0.36 -17.99 -2.21
CA LEU A 190 -0.72 -18.26 -3.16
C LEU A 190 -1.99 -17.65 -2.59
N GLN A 191 -2.71 -16.88 -3.39
CA GLN A 191 -3.91 -16.20 -2.93
C GLN A 191 -5.02 -16.33 -3.95
N TYR A 192 -6.25 -16.49 -3.45
CA TYR A 192 -7.47 -16.40 -4.22
C TYR A 192 -8.36 -15.31 -3.61
N GLN A 193 -9.02 -14.54 -4.47
CA GLN A 193 -10.00 -13.52 -4.10
C GLN A 193 -11.35 -13.89 -4.72
N ALA A 194 -12.37 -14.06 -3.89
CA ALA A 194 -13.71 -14.37 -4.36
C ALA A 194 -14.41 -13.13 -4.91
N LYS A 195 -15.20 -13.29 -5.98
CA LYS A 195 -15.96 -12.21 -6.63
C LYS A 195 -16.76 -11.32 -5.67
N ASN A 196 -16.62 -10.00 -5.83
CA ASN A 196 -17.46 -8.97 -5.21
C ASN A 196 -18.03 -8.05 -6.30
N SER A 197 -19.31 -8.19 -6.63
CA SER A 197 -19.96 -7.47 -7.75
C SER A 197 -21.16 -6.62 -7.32
N LYS A 198 -21.46 -6.56 -6.01
CA LYS A 198 -22.64 -5.87 -5.47
C LYS A 198 -22.28 -4.63 -4.65
N ASN A 199 -21.04 -4.16 -4.76
CA ASN A 199 -20.62 -2.94 -4.09
C ASN A 199 -21.15 -1.73 -4.87
N GLU A 200 -21.74 -0.75 -4.18
CA GLU A 200 -22.19 0.50 -4.78
C GLU A 200 -21.02 1.28 -5.38
N ASN A 201 -19.83 1.13 -4.78
CA ASN A 201 -18.60 1.69 -5.28
C ASN A 201 -17.97 0.77 -6.34
N VAL A 202 -18.03 1.18 -7.60
CA VAL A 202 -17.47 0.43 -8.75
C VAL A 202 -15.96 0.17 -8.58
N TRP A 203 -15.24 1.05 -7.88
CA TRP A 203 -13.81 0.91 -7.57
C TRP A 203 -13.49 -0.37 -6.81
N ASP A 204 -14.42 -0.78 -5.94
CA ASP A 204 -14.24 -1.88 -4.99
C ASP A 204 -14.83 -3.19 -5.55
N GLN A 205 -15.35 -3.16 -6.78
CA GLN A 205 -15.86 -4.34 -7.46
C GLN A 205 -14.73 -5.12 -8.13
N HIS A 206 -14.82 -6.44 -8.07
CA HIS A 206 -13.89 -7.35 -8.74
C HIS A 206 -14.55 -8.70 -8.98
N GLY A 207 -14.12 -9.39 -10.04
CA GLY A 207 -14.45 -10.78 -10.26
C GLY A 207 -13.65 -11.72 -9.37
N ASP A 208 -13.67 -13.00 -9.72
CA ASP A 208 -12.78 -13.98 -9.12
C ASP A 208 -11.35 -13.73 -9.59
N GLY A 209 -10.37 -13.92 -8.71
CA GLY A 209 -8.97 -13.68 -9.05
C GLY A 209 -8.01 -14.56 -8.27
N PHE A 210 -6.81 -14.72 -8.83
CA PHE A 210 -5.71 -15.40 -8.16
C PHE A 210 -4.44 -14.55 -8.20
N ALA A 211 -3.60 -14.72 -7.19
CA ALA A 211 -2.32 -14.06 -7.10
C ALA A 211 -1.25 -15.01 -6.57
N PHE A 212 -0.02 -14.73 -6.98
CA PHE A 212 1.18 -15.42 -6.57
C PHE A 212 2.23 -14.37 -6.20
N ALA A 213 2.96 -14.62 -5.11
CA ALA A 213 4.15 -13.86 -4.80
C ALA A 213 5.22 -14.77 -4.24
N THR A 214 6.47 -14.40 -4.45
CA THR A 214 7.60 -15.04 -3.79
C THR A 214 8.67 -14.02 -3.44
N THR A 215 9.32 -14.23 -2.31
CA THR A 215 10.45 -13.43 -1.86
C THR A 215 11.58 -14.35 -1.45
N TYR A 216 12.81 -13.95 -1.76
CA TYR A 216 14.02 -14.60 -1.30
C TYR A 216 14.86 -13.60 -0.53
N THR A 217 15.28 -13.96 0.69
CA THR A 217 16.20 -13.15 1.49
C THR A 217 17.46 -13.95 1.79
N HIS A 218 18.60 -13.41 1.38
CA HIS A 218 19.91 -13.92 1.74
C HIS A 218 20.40 -13.19 2.99
N GLU A 219 20.10 -13.77 4.16
CA GLU A 219 20.33 -13.14 5.47
C GLU A 219 21.76 -12.63 5.66
N ALA A 220 22.76 -13.40 5.22
CA ALA A 220 24.16 -13.07 5.40
C ALA A 220 24.61 -11.80 4.65
N THR A 221 23.91 -11.39 3.60
CA THR A 221 24.23 -10.18 2.83
C THR A 221 23.20 -9.06 3.01
N GLY A 222 22.06 -9.34 3.66
CA GLY A 222 20.92 -8.42 3.72
C GLY A 222 20.26 -8.17 2.36
N LEU A 223 20.55 -8.99 1.35
CA LEU A 223 19.94 -8.84 0.01
C LEU A 223 18.64 -9.63 -0.06
N SER A 224 17.60 -9.01 -0.59
CA SER A 224 16.36 -9.72 -0.92
C SER A 224 15.91 -9.40 -2.34
N ALA A 225 15.22 -10.36 -2.95
CA ALA A 225 14.52 -10.21 -4.23
C ALA A 225 13.09 -10.70 -4.09
N GLY A 226 12.18 -10.17 -4.90
CA GLY A 226 10.78 -10.58 -4.90
C GLY A 226 10.16 -10.49 -6.29
N PHE A 227 9.14 -11.30 -6.50
CA PHE A 227 8.30 -11.31 -7.69
C PHE A 227 6.83 -11.44 -7.28
N THR A 228 5.93 -10.81 -8.04
CA THR A 228 4.50 -11.03 -7.91
C THR A 228 3.79 -11.09 -9.26
N TYR A 229 2.65 -11.78 -9.27
CA TYR A 229 1.69 -11.86 -10.36
C TYR A 229 0.27 -11.90 -9.78
N ALA A 230 -0.68 -11.22 -10.39
CA ALA A 230 -2.10 -11.43 -10.14
C ALA A 230 -2.94 -11.23 -11.40
N ASN A 231 -4.03 -11.98 -11.47
CA ASN A 231 -5.03 -11.86 -12.51
C ASN A 231 -6.43 -12.03 -11.90
N SER A 232 -7.31 -11.09 -12.19
CA SER A 232 -8.70 -11.09 -11.71
C SER A 232 -9.64 -10.79 -12.86
N ASP A 233 -10.79 -11.47 -12.88
CA ASP A 233 -11.89 -11.10 -13.75
C ASP A 233 -12.40 -9.69 -13.39
N ARG A 234 -12.78 -8.90 -14.40
CA ARG A 234 -13.52 -7.64 -14.21
C ARG A 234 -15.02 -7.92 -14.21
N VAL A 235 -15.78 -7.16 -13.44
CA VAL A 235 -17.25 -7.28 -13.41
C VAL A 235 -17.83 -6.50 -14.60
N ASP A 236 -18.81 -7.05 -15.31
CA ASP A 236 -19.38 -6.48 -16.53
C ASP A 236 -20.13 -5.14 -16.31
N ASP A 237 -20.53 -4.81 -15.08
CA ASP A 237 -21.42 -3.68 -14.76
C ASP A 237 -20.67 -2.37 -14.44
N THR A 238 -19.44 -2.22 -14.93
CA THR A 238 -18.73 -0.92 -14.88
C THR A 238 -19.37 0.03 -15.90
N GLN A 239 -20.52 0.64 -15.56
CA GLN A 239 -21.34 1.55 -16.38
C GLN A 239 -20.71 2.93 -16.67
N VAL A 240 -19.41 3.06 -16.55
CA VAL A 240 -18.67 4.15 -17.20
C VAL A 240 -18.24 3.63 -18.58
N ASN A 241 -17.99 4.47 -19.58
CA ASN A 241 -17.64 4.10 -20.97
C ASN A 241 -16.42 3.14 -21.13
N LEU A 242 -16.49 1.90 -20.62
CA LEU A 242 -15.37 0.98 -20.42
C LEU A 242 -15.62 -0.38 -21.12
N ALA A 243 -16.65 -0.46 -21.96
CA ALA A 243 -17.08 -1.69 -22.65
C ALA A 243 -15.97 -2.37 -23.47
N ASP A 244 -14.86 -1.68 -23.76
CA ASP A 244 -13.72 -2.18 -24.53
C ASP A 244 -12.41 -2.36 -23.72
N GLN A 245 -12.38 -2.14 -22.40
CA GLN A 245 -11.15 -2.18 -21.57
C GLN A 245 -10.74 -3.58 -21.05
N GLY A 246 -11.10 -4.64 -21.77
CA GLY A 246 -10.68 -6.00 -21.44
C GLY A 246 -11.39 -6.66 -20.25
N LYS A 247 -11.38 -8.01 -20.25
CA LYS A 247 -12.12 -8.83 -19.29
C LYS A 247 -11.38 -9.14 -17.99
N HIS A 248 -10.09 -8.83 -17.95
CA HIS A 248 -9.21 -9.17 -16.84
C HIS A 248 -8.38 -7.96 -16.43
N ALA A 249 -8.21 -7.78 -15.12
CA ALA A 249 -7.22 -6.91 -14.51
C ALA A 249 -5.99 -7.75 -14.15
N GLU A 250 -4.81 -7.29 -14.56
CA GLU A 250 -3.56 -8.03 -14.38
C GLU A 250 -2.47 -7.14 -13.80
N ILE A 251 -1.61 -7.71 -12.96
CA ILE A 251 -0.36 -7.08 -12.54
C ILE A 251 0.75 -8.12 -12.46
N TRP A 252 1.96 -7.72 -12.82
CA TRP A 252 3.17 -8.41 -12.42
C TRP A 252 4.26 -7.40 -12.07
N GLY A 253 5.18 -7.81 -11.21
CA GLY A 253 6.26 -6.94 -10.78
C GLY A 253 7.42 -7.68 -10.16
N ILE A 254 8.51 -6.94 -10.00
CA ILE A 254 9.74 -7.40 -9.35
C ILE A 254 10.24 -6.32 -8.39
N ALA A 255 10.91 -6.74 -7.32
CA ALA A 255 11.59 -5.84 -6.42
C ALA A 255 12.90 -6.46 -5.91
N THR A 256 13.84 -5.59 -5.57
CA THR A 256 15.06 -5.98 -4.85
C THR A 256 15.35 -4.98 -3.76
N LYS A 257 15.83 -5.46 -2.61
CA LYS A 257 16.27 -4.61 -1.51
C LYS A 257 17.62 -5.05 -0.96
N TYR A 258 18.29 -4.11 -0.33
CA TYR A 258 19.44 -4.29 0.54
C TYR A 258 19.08 -3.68 1.90
N ASP A 259 19.14 -4.49 2.95
CA ASP A 259 18.78 -4.13 4.32
C ASP A 259 19.85 -4.67 5.27
N ALA A 260 20.94 -3.91 5.38
CA ALA A 260 22.07 -4.23 6.25
C ALA A 260 22.95 -3.00 6.49
N ASN A 261 23.72 -3.02 7.57
CA ASN A 261 24.72 -1.99 7.89
C ASN A 261 24.11 -0.57 7.96
N ASN A 262 22.95 -0.45 8.61
CA ASN A 262 22.18 0.79 8.77
C ASN A 262 21.66 1.40 7.46
N ILE A 263 21.78 0.69 6.34
CA ILE A 263 21.27 1.13 5.04
C ILE A 263 20.08 0.26 4.69
N TYR A 264 19.00 0.92 4.29
CA TYR A 264 17.88 0.29 3.61
C TYR A 264 17.76 0.92 2.23
N ALA A 265 17.96 0.14 1.18
CA ALA A 265 17.84 0.59 -0.19
C ALA A 265 17.02 -0.41 -1.00
N ALA A 266 16.01 0.06 -1.71
CA ALA A 266 15.19 -0.82 -2.52
C ALA A 266 14.73 -0.15 -3.81
N ILE A 267 14.44 -1.00 -4.79
CA ILE A 267 13.85 -0.62 -6.07
C ILE A 267 12.83 -1.67 -6.46
N SER A 268 11.70 -1.21 -6.99
CA SER A 268 10.61 -2.06 -7.41
C SER A 268 9.99 -1.54 -8.71
N TRP A 269 9.55 -2.44 -9.56
CA TRP A 269 8.92 -2.13 -10.84
C TRP A 269 7.72 -3.05 -11.04
N ALA A 270 6.64 -2.49 -11.60
CA ALA A 270 5.46 -3.26 -11.95
C ALA A 270 4.83 -2.77 -13.25
N GLN A 271 4.11 -3.67 -13.91
CA GLN A 271 3.19 -3.33 -14.98
C GLN A 271 1.81 -3.85 -14.63
N THR A 272 0.81 -3.00 -14.82
CA THR A 272 -0.59 -3.41 -14.71
C THR A 272 -1.25 -3.35 -16.07
N ASN A 273 -2.29 -4.15 -16.26
CA ASN A 273 -3.26 -3.99 -17.32
C ASN A 273 -4.66 -3.85 -16.71
N ASN A 274 -5.46 -2.87 -17.15
CA ASN A 274 -6.89 -2.77 -16.85
C ASN A 274 -7.23 -2.72 -15.35
N MET A 275 -6.31 -2.23 -14.51
CA MET A 275 -6.37 -2.39 -13.05
C MET A 275 -6.34 -1.08 -12.28
N ILE A 276 -5.62 -0.06 -12.76
CA ILE A 276 -5.43 1.19 -12.01
C ILE A 276 -6.56 2.16 -12.36
N PRO A 277 -7.47 2.46 -11.43
CA PRO A 277 -8.51 3.44 -11.68
C PRO A 277 -7.95 4.87 -11.71
N VAL A 278 -8.56 5.72 -12.52
CA VAL A 278 -8.27 7.15 -12.65
C VAL A 278 -9.57 7.92 -12.41
N ARG A 279 -9.54 8.96 -11.57
CA ARG A 279 -10.69 9.85 -11.34
C ARG A 279 -10.72 11.00 -12.32
N ASP A 280 -11.93 11.43 -12.65
CA ASP A 280 -12.16 12.75 -13.25
C ASP A 280 -12.14 13.87 -12.18
N ARG A 281 -12.31 15.12 -12.61
CA ARG A 281 -12.39 16.29 -11.72
C ARG A 281 -13.60 16.30 -10.78
N ALA A 282 -14.68 15.57 -11.10
CA ALA A 282 -15.84 15.44 -10.23
C ALA A 282 -15.58 14.43 -9.09
N GLY A 283 -14.53 13.61 -9.22
CA GLY A 283 -14.17 12.57 -8.26
C GLY A 283 -14.76 11.19 -8.60
N ASP A 284 -15.42 11.07 -9.75
CA ASP A 284 -15.99 9.83 -10.26
C ASP A 284 -14.92 9.01 -11.02
N ILE A 285 -15.14 7.70 -11.23
CA ILE A 285 -14.26 6.91 -12.10
C ILE A 285 -14.36 7.50 -13.51
N HIS A 286 -13.24 7.97 -14.03
CA HIS A 286 -13.09 8.29 -15.44
C HIS A 286 -12.81 7.02 -16.25
N GLU A 287 -11.78 6.27 -15.84
CA GLU A 287 -11.36 5.05 -16.51
C GLU A 287 -10.57 4.11 -15.59
N PHE A 288 -10.38 2.86 -16.04
CA PHE A 288 -9.25 2.05 -15.59
C PHE A 288 -8.16 2.14 -16.66
N ALA A 289 -6.96 2.57 -16.28
CA ALA A 289 -5.86 2.68 -17.22
C ALA A 289 -5.58 1.32 -17.90
N ASP A 290 -5.63 1.28 -19.23
CA ASP A 290 -5.41 0.05 -20.02
C ASP A 290 -4.08 -0.58 -19.64
N LYS A 291 -3.04 0.26 -19.48
CA LYS A 291 -1.73 -0.18 -19.04
C LYS A 291 -1.05 0.86 -18.18
N THR A 292 -0.41 0.43 -17.11
CA THR A 292 0.51 1.29 -16.34
C THR A 292 1.88 0.67 -16.18
N ARG A 293 2.90 1.52 -16.03
CA ARG A 293 4.25 1.11 -15.63
C ARG A 293 4.69 1.91 -14.41
N GLY A 294 4.92 1.18 -13.34
CA GLY A 294 5.36 1.66 -12.04
C GLY A 294 6.86 1.52 -11.83
N LEU A 295 7.49 2.50 -11.20
CA LEU A 295 8.84 2.38 -10.66
C LEU A 295 8.90 3.12 -9.32
N GLU A 296 9.37 2.43 -8.29
CA GLU A 296 9.65 3.01 -6.99
C GLU A 296 11.10 2.74 -6.61
N ALA A 297 11.73 3.70 -5.93
CA ALA A 297 13.03 3.53 -5.33
C ALA A 297 13.09 4.27 -4.00
N ILE A 298 13.78 3.69 -3.02
CA ILE A 298 13.99 4.27 -1.70
C ILE A 298 15.43 4.08 -1.27
N PHE A 299 15.96 5.07 -0.56
CA PHE A 299 17.20 4.96 0.19
C PHE A 299 17.02 5.61 1.56
N ASN A 300 17.26 4.83 2.61
CA ASN A 300 17.31 5.28 4.00
C ASN A 300 18.68 4.98 4.59
N TYR A 301 19.13 5.84 5.50
CA TYR A 301 20.27 5.57 6.37
C TYR A 301 19.87 5.80 7.83
N THR A 302 20.09 4.84 8.71
CA THR A 302 19.67 4.93 10.12
C THR A 302 20.86 5.27 11.02
N PHE A 303 20.82 6.44 11.64
CA PHE A 303 21.70 6.78 12.74
C PHE A 303 21.13 6.21 14.04
N ASP A 304 21.78 5.21 14.61
CA ASP A 304 21.43 4.64 15.91
C ASP A 304 22.12 5.44 17.04
N PHE A 305 21.32 5.95 17.98
CA PHE A 305 21.78 6.68 19.16
C PHE A 305 21.74 5.83 20.43
N GLY A 306 21.39 4.55 20.33
CA GLY A 306 21.17 3.63 21.44
C GLY A 306 19.81 3.85 22.11
N ASN A 307 19.47 2.95 23.06
CA ASN A 307 18.22 3.00 23.84
C ASN A 307 16.93 3.03 22.99
N ASN A 308 16.95 2.39 21.81
CA ASN A 308 15.87 2.42 20.80
C ASN A 308 15.59 3.82 20.21
N SER A 309 16.55 4.74 20.32
CA SER A 309 16.48 6.06 19.71
C SER A 309 17.25 6.08 18.39
N SER A 310 16.65 6.60 17.33
CA SER A 310 17.30 6.67 16.02
C SER A 310 16.83 7.86 15.19
N PHE A 311 17.66 8.27 14.24
CA PHE A 311 17.30 9.23 13.19
C PHE A 311 17.52 8.61 11.82
N THR A 312 16.48 8.63 10.97
CA THR A 312 16.48 7.99 9.66
C THR A 312 16.08 9.00 8.58
N PRO A 313 17.01 9.70 7.93
CA PRO A 313 16.75 10.38 6.66
C PRO A 313 16.41 9.38 5.55
N SER A 314 15.59 9.85 4.61
CA SER A 314 15.05 9.07 3.50
C SER A 314 14.97 9.91 2.23
N ILE A 315 15.30 9.31 1.09
CA ILE A 315 14.97 9.81 -0.23
C ILE A 315 14.19 8.74 -0.98
N VAL A 316 13.11 9.15 -1.65
CA VAL A 316 12.31 8.28 -2.50
C VAL A 316 12.12 8.86 -3.90
N TYR A 317 11.93 7.98 -4.86
CA TYR A 317 11.43 8.29 -6.19
C TYR A 317 10.26 7.37 -6.50
N ASN A 318 9.14 7.92 -6.96
CA ASN A 318 7.98 7.15 -7.38
C ASN A 318 7.49 7.67 -8.72
N GLN A 319 7.10 6.76 -9.61
CA GLN A 319 6.38 7.09 -10.83
C GLN A 319 5.39 5.99 -11.19
N THR A 320 4.24 6.41 -11.73
CA THR A 320 3.24 5.53 -12.37
C THR A 320 2.86 6.19 -13.68
N ARG A 321 3.26 5.56 -14.80
CA ARG A 321 2.95 6.07 -16.14
C ARG A 321 1.84 5.24 -16.77
N GLY A 322 0.69 5.85 -16.97
CA GLY A 322 -0.42 5.29 -17.74
C GLY A 322 -0.16 5.39 -19.24
N ARG A 323 -0.68 4.41 -19.97
CA ARG A 323 -0.64 4.32 -21.43
C ARG A 323 -2.01 3.98 -21.96
N ASP A 324 -2.26 4.46 -23.17
CA ASP A 324 -3.51 4.23 -23.89
C ASP A 324 -4.71 4.70 -23.05
N LEU A 325 -4.54 5.87 -22.41
CA LEU A 325 -5.54 6.52 -21.56
C LEU A 325 -6.55 7.27 -22.42
N VAL A 326 -7.83 7.18 -22.07
CA VAL A 326 -8.94 7.79 -22.80
C VAL A 326 -9.01 9.28 -22.43
N GLY A 327 -8.79 10.18 -23.38
CA GLY A 327 -9.10 11.60 -23.19
C GLY A 327 -10.61 11.84 -23.20
N SER A 328 -11.08 12.88 -22.52
CA SER A 328 -12.52 13.21 -22.48
C SER A 328 -13.05 13.52 -23.89
N PRO A 329 -14.31 13.13 -24.23
CA PRO A 329 -14.96 13.48 -25.50
C PRO A 329 -14.95 14.99 -25.80
N ASP A 330 -14.90 15.83 -24.76
CA ASP A 330 -14.94 17.30 -24.86
C ASP A 330 -13.55 17.92 -25.10
N VAL A 331 -12.46 17.17 -24.93
CA VAL A 331 -11.08 17.68 -24.92
C VAL A 331 -10.26 17.09 -26.06
N ASN A 332 -10.15 15.76 -26.11
CA ASN A 332 -9.51 15.06 -27.21
C ASN A 332 -9.87 13.58 -27.13
N ASN A 333 -10.47 13.01 -28.18
CA ASN A 333 -10.88 11.61 -28.20
C ASN A 333 -9.73 10.64 -28.54
N ASP A 334 -8.48 11.12 -28.45
CA ASP A 334 -7.27 10.38 -28.77
C ASP A 334 -6.70 9.69 -27.53
N LEU A 335 -6.18 8.48 -27.71
CA LEU A 335 -5.44 7.78 -26.66
C LEU A 335 -4.15 8.52 -26.32
N THR A 336 -3.89 8.71 -25.03
CA THR A 336 -2.72 9.45 -24.54
C THR A 336 -1.89 8.67 -23.53
N ASN A 337 -0.69 9.18 -23.23
CA ASN A 337 0.17 8.66 -22.18
C ASN A 337 0.42 9.77 -21.16
N ALA A 338 0.14 9.52 -19.89
CA ALA A 338 0.33 10.49 -18.81
C ALA A 338 0.97 9.85 -17.59
N TYR A 339 1.58 10.70 -16.75
CA TYR A 339 2.02 10.29 -15.42
C TYR A 339 0.85 10.46 -14.47
N LEU A 340 0.37 9.35 -13.90
CA LEU A 340 -0.63 9.34 -12.82
C LEU A 340 0.03 9.74 -11.49
N THR A 341 1.32 9.47 -11.37
CA THR A 341 2.15 9.89 -10.25
C THR A 341 3.58 10.05 -10.75
N LYS A 342 4.28 11.08 -10.28
CA LYS A 342 5.72 11.26 -10.49
C LYS A 342 6.28 12.24 -9.47
N TYR A 343 7.15 11.82 -8.57
CA TYR A 343 7.73 12.72 -7.58
C TYR A 343 9.07 12.23 -7.02
N VAL A 344 9.79 13.17 -6.40
CA VAL A 344 10.88 12.88 -5.47
C VAL A 344 10.43 13.26 -4.07
N GLY A 345 10.58 12.37 -3.11
CA GLY A 345 10.26 12.63 -1.71
C GLY A 345 11.55 12.72 -0.89
N LEU A 346 11.63 13.74 -0.04
CA LEU A 346 12.69 13.88 0.96
C LEU A 346 12.04 13.80 2.33
N GLY A 347 12.51 12.92 3.19
CA GLY A 347 11.91 12.77 4.52
C GLY A 347 12.93 12.44 5.58
N ALA A 348 12.52 12.58 6.83
CA ALA A 348 13.28 12.09 7.95
C ALA A 348 12.35 11.64 9.08
N LYS A 349 12.76 10.59 9.76
CA LYS A 349 12.11 10.08 10.96
C LYS A 349 13.04 10.21 12.16
N TYR A 350 12.52 10.68 13.28
CA TYR A 350 13.18 10.57 14.57
C TYR A 350 12.35 9.64 15.48
N GLN A 351 12.92 8.49 15.81
CA GLN A 351 12.35 7.58 16.78
C GLN A 351 12.94 7.89 18.15
N PHE A 352 12.12 8.31 19.11
CA PHE A 352 12.61 8.61 20.47
C PHE A 352 12.81 7.33 21.27
N ASN A 353 11.92 6.37 21.08
CA ASN A 353 11.97 5.01 21.59
C ASN A 353 11.03 4.14 20.74
N LYS A 354 10.86 2.86 21.10
CA LYS A 354 9.97 1.95 20.37
C LYS A 354 8.53 2.48 20.19
N ASN A 355 8.00 3.19 21.19
CA ASN A 355 6.60 3.59 21.28
C ASN A 355 6.29 5.01 20.77
N ILE A 356 7.28 5.88 20.56
CA ILE A 356 7.02 7.25 20.11
C ILE A 356 8.05 7.72 19.07
N GLU A 357 7.54 8.23 17.95
CA GLU A 357 8.32 8.74 16.82
C GLU A 357 7.66 9.96 16.19
N THR A 358 8.46 10.77 15.49
CA THR A 358 7.99 11.88 14.66
C THR A 358 8.65 11.81 13.29
N ALA A 359 7.94 12.26 12.26
CA ALA A 359 8.45 12.30 10.90
C ALA A 359 8.06 13.61 10.21
N VAL A 360 8.90 14.04 9.28
CA VAL A 360 8.59 15.12 8.34
C VAL A 360 9.00 14.70 6.95
N GLY A 361 8.20 15.05 5.96
CA GLY A 361 8.45 14.77 4.56
C GLY A 361 8.14 15.98 3.69
N TYR A 362 8.81 16.07 2.56
CA TYR A 362 8.52 16.99 1.47
C TYR A 362 8.46 16.23 0.15
N LYS A 363 7.29 16.25 -0.49
CA LYS A 363 7.00 15.71 -1.81
C LYS A 363 7.20 16.82 -2.83
N ILE A 364 8.20 16.63 -3.69
CA ILE A 364 8.47 17.47 -4.85
C ILE A 364 7.78 16.81 -6.03
N ASN A 365 6.64 17.35 -6.43
CA ASN A 365 5.80 16.79 -7.47
C ASN A 365 6.36 17.16 -8.85
N LEU A 366 6.50 16.16 -9.72
CA LEU A 366 7.12 16.26 -11.03
C LEU A 366 6.14 15.94 -12.16
N VAL A 367 4.85 15.77 -11.83
CA VAL A 367 3.78 15.65 -12.82
C VAL A 367 3.65 16.98 -13.55
N ASP A 368 3.45 16.93 -14.86
CA ASP A 368 3.29 18.13 -15.68
C ASP A 368 1.93 18.79 -15.41
N GLU A 369 1.96 19.91 -14.68
CA GLU A 369 0.80 20.73 -14.36
C GLU A 369 0.12 21.36 -15.58
N LYS A 370 0.76 21.35 -16.77
CA LYS A 370 0.21 21.90 -18.01
C LYS A 370 -0.34 20.85 -18.96
N ALA A 371 -0.16 19.57 -18.65
CA ALA A 371 -0.61 18.49 -19.52
C ALA A 371 -2.15 18.43 -19.53
N ALA A 372 -2.72 18.39 -20.75
CA ALA A 372 -4.16 18.39 -20.96
C ALA A 372 -4.86 17.22 -20.26
N TYR A 373 -4.30 16.00 -20.33
CA TYR A 373 -4.88 14.86 -19.61
C TYR A 373 -4.85 15.05 -18.10
N THR A 374 -3.69 15.44 -17.55
CA THR A 374 -3.49 15.63 -16.10
C THR A 374 -4.47 16.61 -15.50
N GLN A 375 -4.82 17.65 -16.26
CA GLN A 375 -5.69 18.71 -15.79
C GLN A 375 -7.10 18.56 -16.36
N GLY A 376 -7.31 18.53 -17.67
CA GLY A 376 -8.64 18.49 -18.27
C GLY A 376 -9.43 17.20 -17.99
N ASP A 377 -8.77 16.04 -17.99
CA ASP A 377 -9.44 14.74 -17.98
C ASP A 377 -9.38 14.02 -16.63
N ALA A 378 -8.24 14.13 -15.94
CA ALA A 378 -7.99 13.46 -14.67
C ALA A 378 -7.84 14.45 -13.51
N ASN A 379 -8.12 14.00 -12.28
CA ASN A 379 -7.89 14.79 -11.06
C ASN A 379 -6.54 14.46 -10.42
N ILE A 380 -5.45 14.63 -11.17
CA ILE A 380 -4.11 14.29 -10.69
C ILE A 380 -3.52 15.47 -9.91
N ALA A 381 -3.13 15.20 -8.67
CA ALA A 381 -2.42 16.17 -7.84
C ALA A 381 -1.06 16.51 -8.45
N VAL A 382 -0.79 17.81 -8.60
CA VAL A 382 0.46 18.35 -9.17
C VAL A 382 1.21 19.27 -8.20
N ASP A 383 0.61 19.56 -7.04
CA ASP A 383 1.19 20.38 -6.00
C ASP A 383 2.29 19.63 -5.23
N ASP A 384 3.26 20.41 -4.78
CA ASP A 384 4.21 20.01 -3.76
C ASP A 384 3.52 19.93 -2.38
N GLN A 385 3.99 19.01 -1.54
CA GLN A 385 3.37 18.73 -0.25
C GLN A 385 4.41 18.59 0.85
N VAL A 386 4.16 19.20 2.01
CA VAL A 386 4.90 18.93 3.25
C VAL A 386 3.98 18.18 4.18
N GLU A 387 4.45 17.12 4.80
CA GLU A 387 3.64 16.35 5.75
C GLU A 387 4.43 16.08 7.02
N MET A 388 3.75 16.20 8.16
CA MET A 388 4.34 16.13 9.49
C MET A 388 3.52 15.18 10.35
N ARG A 389 4.21 14.22 10.98
CA ARG A 389 3.59 13.18 11.80
C ARG A 389 4.19 13.13 13.21
N LEU A 390 3.35 12.87 14.21
CA LEU A 390 3.76 12.44 15.55
C LEU A 390 2.92 11.23 15.94
N THR A 391 3.59 10.12 16.22
CA THR A 391 2.93 8.83 16.43
C THR A 391 3.30 8.25 17.78
N TYR A 392 2.29 7.85 18.55
CA TYR A 392 2.43 6.98 19.71
C TYR A 392 1.85 5.60 19.38
N SER A 393 2.60 4.52 19.64
CA SER A 393 2.19 3.13 19.37
C SER A 393 2.44 2.21 20.57
N PHE A 394 1.64 1.15 20.70
CA PHE A 394 1.76 0.14 21.76
C PHE A 394 1.30 -1.26 21.33
#